data_AF-A0A971D1X0-F1
#
_entry.id   AF-A0A971D1X0-F1
#
_cell.length_a   1.000
_cell.length_b   1.000
_cell.length_c   1.000
_cell.angle_alpha   90.00
_cell.angle_beta   90.00
_cell.angle_gamma   90.00
#
_symmetry.space_group_name_H-M   'P 1'
#
loop_
_entity.id
_entity.type
_entity.pdbx_description
1 polymer ?
#
loop_
_entity_poly.entity_id
_entity_poly.type
_entity_poly.pdbx_seq_one_letter_code
_entity_poly.pdbx_strand_id
1 'polypeptide(L)' 'MATFDEQYLAEVRGRLRPPTEAEYNKATARWLFGRNGDLMLKYAPFSFVLTKLMWRKGEEPWAS' A
#
# COMPACT_ATOMS: atom_id res chain seq x y z
N MET A 1 -9.51 5.46 31.77
CA MET A 1 -10.12 5.20 30.45
C MET A 1 -9.10 4.88 29.35
N ALA A 2 -7.79 5.18 29.50
CA ALA A 2 -6.79 4.86 28.48
C ALA A 2 -6.44 3.36 28.31
N THR A 3 -6.57 2.56 29.38
CA THR A 3 -6.18 1.14 29.37
C THR A 3 -7.08 0.24 28.54
N PHE A 4 -8.37 0.59 28.39
CA PHE A 4 -9.32 -0.15 27.56
C PHE A 4 -9.07 0.07 26.07
N ASP A 5 -8.67 1.27 25.68
CA ASP A 5 -8.35 1.60 24.29
C ASP A 5 -7.10 0.85 23.80
N GLU A 6 -6.08 0.72 24.65
CA GLU A 6 -4.86 -0.02 24.30
C GLU A 6 -5.12 -1.52 24.12
N GLN A 7 -5.92 -2.12 24.99
CA GLN A 7 -6.31 -3.53 24.89
C GLN A 7 -7.17 -3.78 23.63
N TYR A 8 -8.12 -2.89 23.34
CA TYR A 8 -8.93 -2.96 22.14
C TYR A 8 -8.08 -2.81 20.87
N LEU A 9 -7.14 -1.87 20.84
CA LEU A 9 -6.23 -1.70 19.71
C LEU A 9 -5.32 -2.91 19.50
N ALA A 10 -4.86 -3.56 20.58
CA ALA A 10 -4.08 -4.80 20.49
C ALA A 10 -4.90 -5.97 19.93
N GLU A 11 -6.16 -6.11 20.37
CA GLU A 11 -7.09 -7.13 19.87
C GLU A 11 -7.42 -6.90 18.39
N VAL A 12 -7.67 -5.65 17.99
CA VAL A 12 -7.89 -5.26 16.60
C VAL A 12 -6.65 -5.52 15.75
N ARG A 13 -5.45 -5.14 16.22
CA ARG A 13 -4.18 -5.43 15.52
C ARG A 13 -3.92 -6.92 15.37
N GLY A 14 -4.26 -7.74 16.37
CA GLY A 14 -4.13 -9.20 16.29
C GLY A 14 -5.08 -9.85 15.27
N ARG A 15 -6.21 -9.20 14.97
CA ARG A 15 -7.18 -9.64 13.95
C ARG A 15 -6.89 -9.09 12.55
N LEU A 16 -6.18 -7.97 12.46
CA LEU A 16 -5.80 -7.37 11.18
C LEU A 16 -4.70 -8.20 10.53
N ARG A 17 -5.05 -8.88 9.44
CA ARG A 17 -4.06 -9.54 8.58
C ARG A 17 -3.42 -8.48 7.68
N PRO A 18 -2.10 -8.21 7.82
CA PRO A 18 -1.44 -7.29 6.91
C PRO A 18 -1.53 -7.85 5.48
N PRO A 19 -1.81 -6.98 4.49
CA PRO A 19 -1.85 -7.41 3.10
C PRO A 19 -0.47 -7.88 2.67
N THR A 20 -0.45 -8.92 1.84
CA THR A 20 0.77 -9.37 1.17
C THR A 20 1.24 -8.31 0.18
N GLU A 21 2.54 -8.34 -0.18
CA GLU A 21 3.08 -7.43 -1.17
C GLU A 21 2.36 -7.54 -2.52
N ALA A 22 1.92 -8.75 -2.90
CA ALA A 22 1.15 -8.98 -4.12
C ALA A 22 -0.24 -8.32 -4.07
N GLU A 23 -0.95 -8.43 -2.95
CA GLU A 23 -2.25 -7.79 -2.75
C GLU A 23 -2.12 -6.26 -2.76
N TYR A 24 -1.10 -5.75 -2.08
CA TYR A 24 -0.77 -4.34 -2.07
C TYR A 24 -0.46 -3.84 -3.50
N ASN A 25 0.45 -4.51 -4.21
CA ASN A 25 0.84 -4.12 -5.57
C ASN A 25 -0.34 -4.19 -6.54
N LYS A 26 -1.24 -5.16 -6.39
CA LYS A 26 -2.47 -5.26 -7.19
C LYS A 26 -3.41 -4.09 -6.92
N ALA A 27 -3.62 -3.73 -5.65
CA ALA A 27 -4.44 -2.58 -5.28
C ALA A 27 -3.83 -1.27 -5.82
N THR A 28 -2.53 -1.07 -5.64
CA THR A 28 -1.80 0.11 -6.15
C THR A 28 -1.82 0.17 -7.68
N ALA A 29 -1.60 -0.94 -8.38
CA ALA A 29 -1.65 -0.97 -9.84
C ALA A 29 -3.04 -0.64 -10.37
N ARG A 30 -4.10 -1.15 -9.72
CA ARG A 30 -5.48 -0.82 -10.07
C ARG A 30 -5.83 0.63 -9.79
N TRP A 31 -5.27 1.22 -8.74
CA TRP A 31 -5.46 2.62 -8.44
C TRP A 31 -4.78 3.54 -9.45
N LEU A 32 -3.52 3.23 -9.81
CA LEU A 32 -2.72 4.05 -10.74
C LEU A 32 -3.15 3.89 -12.21
N PHE A 33 -3.43 2.66 -12.63
CA PHE A 33 -3.61 2.32 -14.04
C PHE A 33 -5.03 1.80 -14.35
N GLY A 34 -5.93 1.82 -13.38
CA GLY A 34 -7.32 1.42 -13.55
C GLY A 34 -7.45 -0.03 -14.03
N ARG A 35 -8.20 -0.22 -15.12
CA ARG A 35 -8.41 -1.53 -15.76
C ARG A 35 -7.11 -2.15 -16.30
N ASN A 36 -6.09 -1.32 -16.57
CA ASN A 36 -4.81 -1.77 -17.09
C ASN A 36 -3.83 -2.20 -15.98
N GLY A 37 -4.21 -2.09 -14.69
CA GLY A 37 -3.34 -2.46 -13.57
C GLY A 37 -2.80 -3.90 -13.66
N ASP A 38 -3.63 -4.85 -14.06
CA ASP A 38 -3.20 -6.25 -14.22
C ASP A 38 -2.23 -6.43 -15.40
N LEU A 39 -2.45 -5.72 -16.52
CA LEU A 39 -1.53 -5.71 -17.67
C LEU A 39 -0.20 -5.06 -17.29
N MET A 40 -0.25 -4.02 -16.48
CA MET A 40 0.90 -3.26 -16.02
C MET A 40 1.81 -4.13 -15.15
N LEU A 41 1.24 -4.88 -14.20
CA LEU A 41 1.99 -5.84 -13.39
C LEU A 41 2.58 -7.00 -14.22
N LYS A 42 1.89 -7.42 -15.28
CA LYS A 42 2.34 -8.53 -16.12
C LYS A 42 3.45 -8.16 -17.09
N TYR A 43 3.35 -7.00 -17.75
CA TYR A 43 4.21 -6.65 -18.88
C TYR A 43 5.28 -5.62 -18.56
N ALA A 44 5.10 -4.78 -17.54
CA ALA A 44 6.07 -3.74 -17.22
C ALA A 44 6.30 -3.56 -15.69
N PRO A 45 6.60 -4.64 -14.95
CA PRO A 45 6.73 -4.60 -13.49
C PRO A 45 7.79 -3.59 -13.00
N PHE A 46 8.89 -3.39 -13.74
CA PHE A 46 9.92 -2.40 -13.38
C PHE A 46 9.43 -0.95 -13.47
N SER A 47 8.64 -0.62 -14.50
CA SER A 47 8.04 0.70 -14.62
C SER A 47 7.03 0.93 -13.50
N PHE A 48 6.27 -0.10 -13.09
CA PHE A 48 5.37 -0.02 -11.94
C PHE A 48 6.13 0.26 -10.64
N VAL A 49 7.25 -0.44 -10.39
CA VAL A 49 8.12 -0.21 -9.23
C VAL A 49 8.69 1.21 -9.26
N LEU A 50 9.15 1.68 -10.41
CA LEU A 50 9.67 3.05 -10.56
C LEU A 50 8.60 4.09 -10.25
N THR A 51 7.39 3.94 -10.78
CA THR A 51 6.25 4.83 -10.47
C THR A 51 5.96 4.82 -8.97
N LYS A 52 5.96 3.65 -8.32
CA LYS A 52 5.76 3.52 -6.86
C LYS A 52 6.86 4.23 -6.05
N LEU A 53 8.11 4.14 -6.48
CA LEU A 53 9.25 4.82 -5.84
C LEU A 53 9.19 6.35 -6.03
N MET A 54 8.84 6.81 -7.23
CA MET A 54 8.66 8.23 -7.52
C MET A 54 7.48 8.81 -6.76
N TRP A 55 6.39 8.05 -6.62
CA TRP A 55 5.24 8.42 -5.80
C TRP A 55 5.63 8.62 -4.33
N ARG A 56 6.36 7.67 -3.74
CA ARG A 56 6.89 7.81 -2.37
C ARG A 56 7.76 9.04 -2.19
N LYS A 57 8.53 9.45 -3.22
CA LYS A 57 9.34 10.67 -3.19
C LYS A 57 8.52 11.96 -3.33
N GLY A 58 7.34 11.91 -3.98
CA GLY A 58 6.43 13.05 -4.08
C GLY A 58 5.56 13.27 -2.84
N GLU A 59 5.45 12.27 -1.96
CA GLU A 59 4.70 12.29 -0.70
C GLU A 59 5.63 12.28 0.54
N GLU A 60 6.76 12.97 0.51
CA GLU A 60 7.46 13.33 1.76
C GLU A 60 6.97 14.72 2.21
N PRO A 61 5.86 14.83 2.99
CA PRO A 61 5.31 16.10 3.44
C PRO A 61 6.21 16.87 4.44
N TRP A 62 7.45 16.43 4.64
CA TRP A 62 8.45 17.04 5.53
C TRP A 62 9.76 17.38 4.82
N ALA A 63 9.86 17.20 3.49
CA ALA A 63 11.06 17.57 2.71
C ALA A 63 11.06 19.04 2.26
N SER A 64 10.14 19.86 2.78
CA SER A 64 10.10 21.31 2.67
C SER A 64 9.69 21.94 3.99
#